data_AF-J3HZZ8-F1
#
_entry.id   AF-J3HZZ8-F1
#
_cell.length_a   1.000
_cell.length_b   1.000
_cell.length_c   1.000
_cell.angle_alpha   90.00
_cell.angle_beta   90.00
_cell.angle_gamma   90.00
#
_symmetry.space_group_name_H-M   'P 1'
#
loop_
_entity.id
_entity.type
_entity.pdbx_description
1 polymer ?
#
loop_
_entity_poly.entity_id
_entity_poly.type
_entity_poly.pdbx_seq_one_letter_code
_entity_poly.pdbx_strand_id
1 'polypeptide(L)'
;MNTAATSFPERNAAEVADLVLTPAAAAPEMLARRARQRRQMYIGQVASYSLGASVLLLYAYDGAISLDIASLFWVGGLLIIGTFTVLSEAGVGDRFTDHYLTVFQISAHMALQFVFLLSVPTIGIAFISVLFLIFAFGTLRMTSTQAMLTWTLAASGLAAVFLASDLPIGMPVATKLQRAA
;
A
#
# COMPACT_ATOMS: atom_id res chain seq x y z
N MET A 1 12.37 62.47 -16.46
CA MET A 1 13.34 61.78 -17.34
C MET A 1 14.20 60.92 -16.41
N ASN A 2 13.93 59.61 -16.33
CA ASN A 2 14.76 58.50 -16.85
C ASN A 2 16.27 58.81 -16.78
N THR A 3 17.15 58.01 -16.18
CA THR A 3 17.25 56.55 -16.23
C THR A 3 18.30 56.11 -15.19
N ALA A 4 18.02 55.11 -14.36
CA ALA A 4 19.06 54.37 -13.63
C ALA A 4 19.09 52.96 -14.19
N ALA A 5 20.06 52.68 -15.06
CA ALA A 5 20.34 51.34 -15.55
C ALA A 5 21.02 50.55 -14.43
N THR A 6 20.30 49.62 -13.82
CA THR A 6 20.88 48.58 -12.98
C THR A 6 21.63 47.60 -13.88
N SER A 7 22.95 47.69 -13.92
CA SER A 7 23.81 46.68 -14.53
C SER A 7 23.65 45.36 -13.76
N PHE A 8 23.11 44.33 -14.40
CA PHE A 8 23.15 42.98 -13.88
C PHE A 8 24.63 42.55 -13.73
N PRO A 9 25.08 42.04 -12.58
CA PRO A 9 26.42 41.49 -12.48
C PRO A 9 26.51 40.25 -13.39
N GLU A 10 27.49 40.24 -14.30
CA GLU A 10 27.83 39.05 -15.08
C GLU A 10 28.18 37.93 -14.09
N ARG A 11 27.28 36.94 -13.93
CA ARG A 11 27.61 35.73 -13.16
C ARG A 11 28.79 35.06 -13.82
N ASN A 12 29.84 34.80 -13.03
CA ASN A 12 31.02 34.07 -13.45
C ASN A 12 30.60 32.71 -14.03
N ALA A 13 31.21 32.30 -15.14
CA ALA A 13 30.96 31.00 -15.78
C ALA A 13 31.07 29.81 -14.81
N ALA A 14 31.90 29.93 -13.77
CA ALA A 14 31.99 28.95 -12.69
C ALA A 14 30.71 28.86 -11.82
N GLU A 15 30.06 29.97 -11.53
CA GLU A 15 28.82 30.02 -10.73
C GLU A 15 27.62 29.55 -11.55
N VAL A 16 27.60 29.83 -12.86
CA VAL A 16 26.63 29.26 -13.80
C VAL A 16 26.85 27.76 -13.95
N ALA A 17 28.10 27.29 -14.03
CA ALA A 17 28.43 25.87 -14.05
C ALA A 17 28.02 25.19 -12.73
N ASP A 18 28.26 25.81 -11.58
CA ASP A 18 27.90 25.24 -10.27
C ASP A 18 26.37 25.16 -10.10
N LEU A 19 25.61 26.17 -10.56
CA LEU A 19 24.13 26.16 -10.60
C LEU A 19 23.54 25.18 -11.63
N VAL A 20 24.29 24.82 -12.68
CA VAL A 20 23.87 23.83 -13.69
C VAL A 20 24.27 22.41 -13.26
N LEU A 21 25.34 22.26 -12.48
CA LEU A 21 25.86 20.98 -11.98
C LEU A 21 25.24 20.55 -10.64
N THR A 22 24.86 21.47 -9.76
CA THR A 22 24.16 21.16 -8.49
C THR A 22 22.79 20.46 -8.68
N PRO A 23 21.94 20.83 -9.65
CA PRO A 23 20.70 20.10 -9.94
C PRO A 23 20.96 18.70 -10.49
N ALA A 24 22.00 18.56 -11.32
CA ALA A 24 22.35 17.29 -11.97
C ALA A 24 22.96 16.27 -10.99
N ALA A 25 23.76 16.72 -10.02
CA ALA A 25 24.29 15.88 -8.94
C ALA A 25 23.24 15.55 -7.85
N ALA A 26 22.26 16.43 -7.63
CA ALA A 26 21.14 16.17 -6.72
C ALA A 26 20.14 15.13 -7.26
N ALA A 27 20.00 15.02 -8.60
CA ALA A 27 19.09 14.08 -9.23
C ALA A 27 19.36 12.59 -8.87
N PRO A 28 20.59 12.04 -8.96
CA PRO A 28 20.87 10.65 -8.58
C PRO A 28 20.67 10.39 -7.08
N GLU A 29 21.02 11.32 -6.19
CA GLU A 29 20.76 11.17 -4.75
C GLU A 29 19.27 11.16 -4.41
N MET A 30 18.48 12.00 -5.08
CA MET A 30 17.02 12.01 -4.93
C MET A 30 16.40 10.69 -5.41
N LEU A 31 16.86 10.13 -6.53
CA LEU A 31 16.42 8.83 -7.03
C LEU A 31 16.80 7.69 -6.08
N ALA A 32 18.03 7.68 -5.56
CA ALA A 32 18.50 6.69 -4.59
C ALA A 32 17.67 6.75 -3.29
N ARG A 33 17.36 7.96 -2.81
CA ARG A 33 16.50 8.16 -1.62
C ARG A 33 15.08 7.62 -1.85
N ARG A 34 14.47 7.90 -3.01
CA ARG A 34 13.14 7.37 -3.37
C ARG A 34 13.16 5.84 -3.46
N ALA A 35 14.17 5.26 -4.10
CA ALA A 35 14.32 3.80 -4.17
C ALA A 35 14.43 3.16 -2.78
N ARG A 36 15.21 3.77 -1.87
CA ARG A 36 15.32 3.31 -0.47
C ARG A 36 13.98 3.39 0.28
N GLN A 37 13.24 4.48 0.12
CA GLN A 37 11.91 4.64 0.72
C GLN A 37 10.91 3.60 0.19
N ARG A 38 10.94 3.27 -1.11
CA ARG A 38 10.12 2.20 -1.72
C ARG A 38 10.43 0.85 -1.08
N ARG A 39 11.72 0.48 -0.99
CA ARG A 39 12.15 -0.77 -0.33
C ARG A 39 11.71 -0.85 1.13
N GLN A 40 11.87 0.23 1.90
CA GLN A 40 11.44 0.28 3.30
C GLN A 40 9.93 0.08 3.46
N MET A 41 9.13 0.65 2.54
CA MET A 41 7.69 0.42 2.50
C MET A 41 7.35 -1.06 2.27
N TYR A 42 7.96 -1.69 1.27
CA TYR A 42 7.71 -3.11 0.99
C TYR A 42 8.11 -4.01 2.17
N ILE A 43 9.22 -3.71 2.85
CA ILE A 43 9.62 -4.42 4.08
C ILE A 43 8.54 -4.27 5.16
N GLY A 44 8.02 -3.06 5.37
CA GLY A 44 6.94 -2.81 6.31
C GLY A 44 5.66 -3.60 5.97
N GLN A 45 5.34 -3.74 4.68
CA GLN A 45 4.21 -4.55 4.22
C GLN A 45 4.44 -6.04 4.46
N VAL A 46 5.64 -6.57 4.21
CA VAL A 46 6.00 -7.97 4.53
C VAL A 46 5.86 -8.24 6.02
N ALA A 47 6.32 -7.31 6.86
CA ALA A 47 6.14 -7.41 8.31
C ALA A 47 4.65 -7.40 8.69
N SER A 48 3.85 -6.51 8.10
CA SER A 48 2.40 -6.42 8.33
C SER A 48 1.66 -7.70 7.91
N TYR A 49 1.99 -8.28 6.75
CA TYR A 49 1.38 -9.54 6.30
C TYR A 49 1.81 -10.72 7.15
N SER A 50 3.06 -10.73 7.62
CA SER A 50 3.53 -11.75 8.58
C SER A 50 2.80 -11.65 9.92
N LEU A 51 2.55 -10.43 10.41
CA LEU A 51 1.75 -10.21 11.61
C LEU A 51 0.30 -10.66 11.42
N GLY A 52 -0.34 -10.28 10.30
CA GLY A 52 -1.70 -10.72 9.97
C GLY A 52 -1.79 -12.25 9.84
N ALA A 53 -0.83 -12.88 9.16
CA ALA A 53 -0.75 -14.33 9.06
C ALA A 53 -0.56 -14.99 10.43
N SER A 54 0.21 -14.38 11.34
CA SER A 54 0.37 -14.88 12.72
C SER A 54 -0.95 -14.88 13.49
N VAL A 55 -1.78 -13.84 13.32
CA VAL A 55 -3.15 -13.80 13.88
C VAL A 55 -4.01 -14.93 13.30
N LEU A 56 -3.96 -15.13 11.97
CA LEU A 56 -4.67 -16.24 11.33
C LEU A 56 -4.17 -17.62 11.79
N LEU A 57 -2.88 -17.76 12.10
CA LEU A 57 -2.32 -18.99 12.68
C LEU A 57 -2.88 -19.26 14.07
N LEU A 58 -3.20 -18.25 14.88
CA LEU A 58 -3.87 -18.45 16.17
C LEU A 58 -5.28 -19.01 15.97
N TYR A 59 -6.04 -18.48 15.01
CA TYR A 59 -7.34 -19.04 14.65
C TYR A 59 -7.22 -20.46 14.09
N ALA A 60 -6.19 -20.75 13.30
CA ALA A 60 -5.96 -22.09 12.75
C ALA A 60 -5.57 -23.09 13.84
N TYR A 61 -4.72 -22.69 14.78
CA TYR A 61 -4.30 -23.52 15.92
C TYR A 61 -5.49 -23.90 16.82
N ASP A 62 -6.44 -22.99 17.03
CA ASP A 62 -7.66 -23.26 17.78
C ASP A 62 -8.74 -24.01 16.97
N GLY A 63 -8.46 -24.30 15.69
CA GLY A 63 -9.37 -25.04 14.80
C GLY A 63 -10.49 -24.21 14.18
N ALA A 64 -10.46 -22.88 14.28
CA ALA A 64 -11.47 -22.00 13.68
C ALA A 64 -11.36 -21.93 12.14
N ILE A 65 -10.15 -22.13 11.59
CA ILE A 65 -9.86 -22.16 10.16
C ILE A 65 -8.80 -23.23 9.85
N SER A 66 -8.63 -23.60 8.58
CA SER A 66 -7.50 -24.44 8.15
C SER A 66 -6.19 -23.65 8.14
N LEU A 67 -5.06 -24.33 8.40
CA LEU A 67 -3.71 -23.78 8.34
C LEU A 67 -3.36 -23.20 6.96
N ASP A 68 -3.91 -23.79 5.90
CA ASP A 68 -3.68 -23.36 4.53
C ASP A 68 -4.18 -21.93 4.29
N ILE A 69 -5.22 -21.48 5.01
CA ILE A 69 -5.76 -20.13 4.89
C ILE A 69 -4.73 -19.08 5.31
N ALA A 70 -4.06 -19.31 6.44
CA ALA A 70 -3.01 -18.40 6.92
C ALA A 70 -1.82 -18.36 5.93
N SER A 71 -1.45 -19.52 5.39
CA SER A 71 -0.37 -19.65 4.42
C SER A 71 -0.69 -18.96 3.09
N LEU A 72 -1.89 -19.19 2.54
CA LEU A 72 -2.37 -18.56 1.31
C LEU A 72 -2.50 -17.05 1.48
N PHE A 73 -2.94 -16.57 2.65
CA PHE A 73 -3.01 -15.13 2.93
C PHE A 73 -1.62 -14.49 2.88
N TRP A 74 -0.65 -15.13 3.54
CA TRP A 74 0.72 -14.65 3.56
C TRP A 74 1.35 -14.67 2.16
N VAL A 75 1.24 -15.80 1.45
CA VAL A 75 1.77 -15.95 0.08
C VAL A 75 1.09 -14.96 -0.87
N GLY A 76 -0.24 -14.80 -0.80
CA GLY A 76 -0.97 -13.82 -1.62
C GLY A 76 -0.49 -12.39 -1.38
N GLY A 77 -0.26 -12.01 -0.12
CA GLY A 77 0.35 -10.74 0.23
C GLY A 77 1.75 -10.57 -0.36
N LEU A 78 2.62 -11.58 -0.19
CA LEU A 78 3.98 -11.57 -0.74
C LEU A 78 4.02 -11.52 -2.26
N LEU A 79 3.10 -12.19 -2.96
CA LEU A 79 3.01 -12.14 -4.42
C LEU A 79 2.66 -10.74 -4.90
N ILE A 80 1.71 -10.06 -4.25
CA ILE A 80 1.37 -8.67 -4.56
C ILE A 80 2.59 -7.77 -4.30
N ILE A 81 3.18 -7.87 -3.11
CA ILE A 81 4.36 -7.05 -2.74
C ILE A 81 5.51 -7.29 -3.70
N GLY A 82 5.81 -8.55 -4.02
CA GLY A 82 6.88 -8.94 -4.95
C GLY A 82 6.63 -8.41 -6.35
N THR A 83 5.39 -8.50 -6.85
CA THR A 83 5.00 -7.94 -8.15
C THR A 83 5.27 -6.44 -8.20
N PHE A 84 4.79 -5.68 -7.21
CA PHE A 84 5.03 -4.24 -7.16
C PHE A 84 6.49 -3.88 -6.92
N THR A 85 7.25 -4.71 -6.20
CA THR A 85 8.70 -4.56 -6.04
C THR A 85 9.40 -4.67 -7.39
N VAL A 86 9.10 -5.72 -8.17
CA VAL A 86 9.68 -5.91 -9.52
C VAL A 86 9.30 -4.76 -10.45
N LEU A 87 8.03 -4.33 -10.46
CA LEU A 87 7.58 -3.18 -11.27
C LEU A 87 8.29 -1.89 -10.86
N SER A 88 8.51 -1.68 -9.56
CA SER A 88 9.23 -0.53 -9.04
C SER A 88 10.72 -0.55 -9.39
N GLU A 89 11.37 -1.71 -9.36
CA GLU A 89 12.79 -1.85 -9.71
C GLU A 89 13.02 -1.74 -11.23
N ALA A 90 12.05 -2.17 -12.04
CA ALA A 90 12.05 -2.00 -13.49
C ALA A 90 11.73 -0.57 -13.95
N GLY A 91 11.48 0.38 -13.04
CA GLY A 91 11.19 1.78 -13.36
C GLY A 91 9.82 1.99 -14.03
N VAL A 92 8.90 1.02 -13.95
CA VAL A 92 7.57 1.14 -14.57
C VAL A 92 6.78 2.31 -13.98
N GLY A 93 6.90 2.52 -12.66
CA GLY A 93 6.25 3.64 -11.97
C GLY A 93 6.73 5.01 -12.44
N ASP A 94 7.98 5.14 -12.90
CA ASP A 94 8.54 6.43 -13.32
C ASP A 94 7.89 6.97 -14.61
N ARG A 95 7.08 6.14 -15.29
CA ARG A 95 6.28 6.52 -16.47
C ARG A 95 4.91 7.11 -16.12
N PHE A 96 4.47 6.99 -14.86
CA PHE A 96 3.16 7.44 -14.39
C PHE A 96 3.31 8.60 -13.42
N THR A 97 2.28 9.47 -13.35
CA THR A 97 2.25 10.57 -12.37
C THR A 97 2.31 10.04 -10.93
N ASP A 98 1.64 8.91 -10.66
CA ASP A 98 1.78 8.14 -9.42
C ASP A 98 2.97 7.18 -9.52
N HIS A 99 4.15 7.67 -9.17
CA HIS A 99 5.41 6.93 -9.26
C HIS A 99 5.48 5.68 -8.37
N TYR A 100 4.58 5.58 -7.40
CA TYR A 100 4.49 4.46 -6.47
C TYR A 100 3.40 3.46 -6.89
N LEU A 101 2.65 3.74 -7.97
CA LEU A 101 1.47 2.96 -8.37
C LEU A 101 0.55 2.71 -7.18
N THR A 102 0.44 3.70 -6.29
CA THR A 102 -0.14 3.59 -4.95
C THR A 102 -1.58 3.11 -5.03
N VAL A 103 -2.36 3.68 -5.95
CA VAL A 103 -3.76 3.27 -6.17
C VAL A 103 -3.83 1.80 -6.56
N PHE A 104 -3.04 1.35 -7.54
CA PHE A 104 -3.03 -0.04 -7.97
C PHE A 104 -2.60 -0.99 -6.86
N GLN A 105 -1.59 -0.61 -6.07
CA GLN A 105 -1.09 -1.42 -4.97
C GLN A 105 -2.12 -1.57 -3.86
N ILE A 106 -2.76 -0.47 -3.46
CA ILE A 106 -3.82 -0.48 -2.45
C ILE A 106 -5.01 -1.29 -2.97
N SER A 107 -5.45 -1.07 -4.20
CA SER A 107 -6.54 -1.84 -4.81
C SER A 107 -6.23 -3.34 -4.87
N ALA A 108 -5.00 -3.75 -5.18
CA ALA A 108 -4.61 -5.15 -5.19
C ALA A 108 -4.71 -5.78 -3.79
N HIS A 109 -4.20 -5.09 -2.75
CA HIS A 109 -4.32 -5.57 -1.38
C HIS A 109 -5.76 -5.59 -0.87
N MET A 110 -6.59 -4.62 -1.26
CA MET A 110 -8.02 -4.61 -0.92
C MET A 110 -8.77 -5.75 -1.61
N ALA A 111 -8.46 -6.01 -2.89
CA ALA A 111 -9.01 -7.15 -3.62
C ALA A 111 -8.65 -8.47 -2.93
N LEU A 112 -7.41 -8.61 -2.45
CA LEU A 112 -7.02 -9.79 -1.67
C LEU A 112 -7.88 -9.95 -0.41
N GLN A 113 -8.16 -8.86 0.32
CA GLN A 113 -9.06 -8.93 1.49
C GLN A 113 -10.47 -9.38 1.11
N PHE A 114 -11.01 -8.91 -0.03
CA PHE A 114 -12.31 -9.39 -0.53
C PHE A 114 -12.28 -10.87 -0.89
N VAL A 115 -11.22 -11.36 -1.53
CA VAL A 115 -11.07 -12.78 -1.86
C VAL A 115 -11.13 -13.62 -0.58
N PHE A 116 -10.42 -13.23 0.47
CA PHE A 116 -10.46 -13.95 1.75
C PHE A 116 -11.78 -13.81 2.49
N LEU A 117 -12.40 -12.62 2.47
CA LEU A 117 -13.72 -12.39 3.04
C LEU A 117 -14.77 -13.32 2.44
N LEU A 118 -14.75 -13.50 1.12
CA LEU A 118 -15.66 -14.40 0.40
C LEU A 118 -15.31 -15.88 0.61
N SER A 119 -14.03 -16.21 0.75
CA SER A 119 -13.57 -17.59 0.87
C SER A 119 -13.74 -18.15 2.29
N VAL A 120 -13.53 -17.32 3.32
CA VAL A 120 -13.56 -17.73 4.73
C VAL A 120 -14.37 -16.72 5.56
N PRO A 121 -15.69 -16.65 5.31
CA PRO A 121 -16.56 -15.64 5.92
C PRO A 121 -16.63 -15.73 7.45
N THR A 122 -16.37 -16.89 8.04
CA THR A 122 -16.42 -17.12 9.50
C THR A 122 -15.47 -16.25 10.32
N ILE A 123 -14.37 -15.77 9.70
CA ILE A 123 -13.44 -14.78 10.26
C ILE A 123 -13.47 -13.45 9.49
N GLY A 124 -14.57 -13.18 8.77
CA GLY A 124 -14.69 -12.06 7.84
C GLY A 124 -14.43 -10.69 8.46
N ILE A 125 -14.76 -10.51 9.75
CA ILE A 125 -14.48 -9.25 10.46
C ILE A 125 -12.98 -8.95 10.52
N ALA A 126 -12.10 -9.97 10.58
CA ALA A 126 -10.66 -9.76 10.53
C ALA A 126 -10.22 -9.17 9.17
N PHE A 127 -10.71 -9.73 8.06
CA PHE A 127 -10.38 -9.22 6.72
C PHE A 127 -10.97 -7.84 6.45
N ILE A 128 -12.18 -7.57 6.94
CA ILE A 128 -12.79 -6.23 6.87
C ILE A 128 -11.93 -5.22 7.66
N SER A 129 -11.48 -5.58 8.86
CA SER A 129 -10.61 -4.73 9.67
C SER A 129 -9.29 -4.42 8.97
N VAL A 130 -8.67 -5.43 8.34
CA VAL A 130 -7.45 -5.23 7.53
C VAL A 130 -7.74 -4.38 6.30
N LEU A 131 -8.89 -4.53 5.64
CA LEU A 131 -9.32 -3.67 4.52
C LEU A 131 -9.38 -2.20 4.94
N PHE A 132 -9.99 -1.90 6.10
CA PHE A 132 -10.00 -0.55 6.66
C PHE A 132 -8.59 -0.04 7.00
N LEU A 133 -7.73 -0.89 7.55
CA LEU A 133 -6.34 -0.54 7.87
C LEU A 133 -5.53 -0.20 6.61
N ILE A 134 -5.66 -1.01 5.56
CA ILE A 134 -5.04 -0.79 4.26
C ILE A 134 -5.49 0.55 3.69
N PHE A 135 -6.80 0.82 3.72
CA PHE A 135 -7.33 2.08 3.24
C PHE A 135 -6.81 3.26 4.07
N ALA A 136 -6.88 3.20 5.39
CA ALA A 136 -6.43 4.26 6.29
C ALA A 136 -4.97 4.68 6.04
N PHE A 137 -4.05 3.72 5.96
CA PHE A 137 -2.65 4.03 5.62
C PHE A 137 -2.45 4.38 4.16
N GLY A 138 -3.21 3.76 3.27
CA GLY A 138 -3.11 3.97 1.83
C GLY A 138 -3.47 5.40 1.42
N THR A 139 -4.51 5.97 2.03
CA THR A 139 -4.97 7.33 1.74
C THR A 139 -3.93 8.40 2.07
N LEU A 140 -2.99 8.17 2.98
CA LEU A 140 -1.90 9.10 3.32
C LEU A 140 -1.00 9.45 2.11
N ARG A 141 -1.08 8.65 1.04
CA ARG A 141 -0.29 8.81 -0.18
C ARG A 141 -1.16 9.09 -1.41
N MET A 142 -2.48 9.14 -1.24
CA MET A 142 -3.44 9.38 -2.31
C MET A 142 -3.87 10.84 -2.31
N THR A 143 -4.22 11.35 -3.49
CA THR A 143 -5.03 12.57 -3.58
C THR A 143 -6.44 12.31 -3.04
N SER A 144 -7.17 13.35 -2.62
CA SER A 144 -8.54 13.22 -2.12
C SER A 144 -9.46 12.53 -3.12
N THR A 145 -9.31 12.80 -4.42
CA THR A 145 -10.09 12.14 -5.47
C THR A 145 -9.78 10.64 -5.57
N GLN A 146 -8.51 10.26 -5.55
CA GLN A 146 -8.11 8.84 -5.56
C GLN A 146 -8.60 8.10 -4.31
N ALA A 147 -8.48 8.73 -3.14
CA ALA A 147 -9.00 8.18 -1.89
C ALA A 147 -10.51 7.98 -1.95
N MET A 148 -11.27 8.99 -2.41
CA MET A 148 -12.73 8.92 -2.52
C MET A 148 -13.16 7.83 -3.50
N LEU A 149 -12.55 7.74 -4.69
CA LEU A 149 -12.87 6.70 -5.68
C LEU A 149 -12.57 5.30 -5.15
N THR A 150 -11.40 5.11 -4.54
CA THR A 150 -10.98 3.81 -3.98
C THR A 150 -11.90 3.41 -2.82
N TRP A 151 -12.29 4.38 -1.98
CA TRP A 151 -13.24 4.16 -0.89
C TRP A 151 -14.62 3.78 -1.38
N THR A 152 -15.17 4.52 -2.35
CA THR A 152 -16.48 4.23 -2.93
C THR A 152 -16.49 2.82 -3.51
N LEU A 153 -15.46 2.42 -4.25
CA LEU A 153 -15.36 1.07 -4.80
C LEU A 153 -15.36 0.00 -3.70
N ALA A 154 -14.59 0.23 -2.62
CA ALA A 154 -14.52 -0.68 -1.49
C ALA A 154 -15.85 -0.77 -0.71
N ALA A 155 -16.47 0.36 -0.45
CA ALA A 155 -17.76 0.44 0.22
C ALA A 155 -18.85 -0.23 -0.61
N SER A 156 -18.86 -0.02 -1.93
CA SER A 156 -19.76 -0.73 -2.84
C SER A 156 -19.50 -2.23 -2.86
N GLY A 157 -18.24 -2.66 -2.83
CA GLY A 157 -17.88 -4.07 -2.72
C GLY A 157 -18.39 -4.70 -1.43
N LEU A 158 -18.19 -4.05 -0.28
CA LEU A 158 -18.72 -4.51 1.00
C LEU A 158 -20.26 -4.50 1.01
N ALA A 159 -20.89 -3.46 0.47
CA ALA A 159 -22.34 -3.39 0.35
C ALA A 159 -22.88 -4.56 -0.50
N ALA A 160 -22.22 -4.90 -1.61
CA ALA A 160 -22.59 -6.05 -2.41
C ALA A 160 -22.46 -7.36 -1.62
N VAL A 161 -21.37 -7.55 -0.86
CA VAL A 161 -21.22 -8.74 0.01
C VAL A 161 -22.34 -8.80 1.05
N PHE A 162 -22.62 -7.72 1.76
CA PHE A 162 -23.61 -7.72 2.84
C PHE A 162 -25.06 -7.78 2.38
N LEU A 163 -25.40 -7.18 1.24
CA LEU A 163 -26.77 -7.09 0.76
C LEU A 163 -27.14 -8.21 -0.22
N ALA A 164 -26.15 -8.80 -0.90
CA ALA A 164 -26.39 -9.82 -1.93
C ALA A 164 -25.90 -11.22 -1.52
N SER A 165 -25.46 -11.43 -0.27
CA SER A 165 -25.06 -12.75 0.22
C SER A 165 -25.52 -13.00 1.65
N ASP A 166 -25.86 -14.26 1.95
CA ASP A 166 -26.15 -14.75 3.31
C ASP A 166 -24.90 -15.36 3.96
N LEU A 167 -23.70 -14.90 3.57
CA LEU A 167 -22.45 -15.41 4.11
C LEU A 167 -22.39 -15.18 5.63
N PRO A 168 -21.94 -16.16 6.43
CA PRO A 168 -21.86 -16.01 7.88
C PRO A 168 -20.63 -15.17 8.26
N ILE A 169 -20.66 -13.87 7.96
CA ILE A 169 -19.57 -12.92 8.26
C ILE A 169 -19.40 -12.83 9.78
N GLY A 170 -18.34 -13.44 10.29
CA GLY A 170 -18.16 -13.68 11.71
C GLY A 170 -16.83 -13.20 12.28
N MET A 171 -16.73 -13.35 13.60
CA MET A 171 -15.52 -13.21 14.41
C MET A 171 -15.52 -14.36 15.42
N PRO A 172 -14.59 -15.32 15.34
CA PRO A 172 -14.49 -16.40 16.31
C PRO A 172 -14.19 -15.82 17.70
N VAL A 173 -15.02 -16.18 18.68
CA VAL A 173 -14.88 -15.75 20.08
C VAL A 173 -15.24 -16.87 21.06
N ALA A 174 -15.24 -18.12 20.61
CA ALA A 174 -15.62 -19.27 21.43
C ALA A 174 -14.60 -19.53 22.55
N THR A 175 -13.31 -19.33 22.27
CA THR A 175 -12.22 -19.58 23.24
C THR A 175 -11.51 -18.28 23.64
N LYS A 176 -10.74 -18.32 24.74
CA LYS A 176 -9.90 -17.17 25.14
C LYS A 176 -8.83 -16.87 24.09
N LEU A 177 -8.33 -17.90 23.41
CA LEU A 177 -7.32 -17.75 22.36
C LEU A 177 -7.92 -17.01 21.15
N GLN A 178 -9.11 -17.42 20.70
CA GLN A 178 -9.83 -16.72 19.63
C GLN A 178 -10.11 -15.25 19.96
N ARG A 179 -10.42 -14.93 21.22
CA ARG A 179 -10.66 -13.54 21.67
C ARG A 179 -9.41 -12.69 21.76
N ALA A 180 -8.24 -13.31 21.93
CA ALA A 180 -6.96 -12.62 22.02
C ALA A 180 -6.37 -12.31 20.64
N ALA A 181 -6.77 -13.08 19.63
CA ALA A 181 -6.40 -12.93 18.22
C ALA A 181 -7.23 -11.84 17.54
#